data_AF-A0AAE8M0M2-F1
#
_entry.id   AF-A0AAE8M0M2-F1
#
_cell.length_a   1.000
_cell.length_b   1.000
_cell.length_c   1.000
_cell.angle_alpha   90.00
_cell.angle_beta   90.00
_cell.angle_gamma   90.00
#
_symmetry.space_group_name_H-M   'P 1'
#
loop_
_entity.id
_entity.type
_entity.pdbx_description
1 polymer ?
#
loop_
_entity_poly.entity_id
_entity_poly.type
_entity_poly.pdbx_seq_one_letter_code
_entity_poly.pdbx_strand_id
1 'polypeptide(L)'
;MKGFHHLLETHSGSSDMRSSAPAFTYEPFQADQEPRGLGKATKTPFFDWSEFAALLLSFTCSVVSLVVCFRSETAADMGQKYQLIIVGLMLSVMDLCTSKISTVVFLQLETRWASILQNYDVIVKKSVLGSVLNGRRGDQRWTLLLSVSLALPLALSVGYKAFIGGRVTFEIEGSKGIYGLTGPPGLAYFTSGYALMVNATIPLMFNIPLKTPSQPQPYGFNMLLLNERPISVAMLDGPSPEYVGTIRQGLQGLQSYSITANVNGLAWKQDTELDKHRNDVPWWKSLSSHNKKPFSIRLYKEKKWFTILWPESQLKRFFLLLRPQKTTCESGKNCKKVPPTEDEFREQSVGFIGQWLRCHGKWSITLNSVDLVEGYCYDDFEQTPHSSCVTLHLDDAVSILSDFVGRLDSSNLTEQGQIQMTAGVSALLWSRLTAYCGIDSLINRLDPKDAVMFKYERDDTAFKTVGVLKQSPLLALVLLAQPIIGLILFIVRIILHSSPISGGFGLISVLSGHTSKEGDLLRGAGLSGELAERVELNFNHDGEAWEGGERLRFQLREARNSMHHERKRLMRGIRYH
;
A
#
# COMPACT_ATOMS: atom_id res chain seq x y z
N MET A 1 22.94 -10.19 58.82
CA MET A 1 24.04 -9.30 59.24
C MET A 1 23.42 -8.06 59.85
N LYS A 2 23.54 -7.94 61.19
CA LYS A 2 23.35 -6.79 62.13
C LYS A 2 22.24 -5.75 61.81
N GLY A 3 21.26 -5.46 62.65
CA GLY A 3 20.97 -5.84 64.04
C GLY A 3 19.94 -4.88 64.69
N PHE A 4 19.56 -5.21 65.93
CA PHE A 4 18.97 -4.38 66.99
C PHE A 4 17.43 -4.25 67.18
N HIS A 5 16.92 -5.13 68.06
CA HIS A 5 16.22 -4.92 69.34
C HIS A 5 15.09 -3.87 69.52
N HIS A 6 13.88 -4.42 69.67
CA HIS A 6 12.91 -4.33 70.78
C HIS A 6 12.95 -3.20 71.85
N LEU A 7 11.79 -2.53 71.94
CA LEU A 7 10.86 -2.26 73.08
C LEU A 7 11.26 -1.44 74.33
N LEU A 8 10.28 -0.56 74.65
CA LEU A 8 9.58 -0.28 75.93
C LEU A 8 10.06 0.83 76.88
N GLU A 9 9.05 1.65 77.23
CA GLU A 9 8.77 2.28 78.54
C GLU A 9 9.73 3.40 79.02
N THR A 10 9.34 4.47 79.73
CA THR A 10 8.15 4.76 80.57
C THR A 10 8.00 6.29 80.76
N HIS A 11 6.82 6.69 81.22
CA HIS A 11 6.39 7.99 81.76
C HIS A 11 7.35 8.72 82.72
N SER A 12 7.28 10.07 82.76
CA SER A 12 7.33 10.88 84.01
C SER A 12 7.26 12.42 83.79
N GLY A 13 6.43 13.11 84.58
CA GLY A 13 6.49 14.57 84.90
C GLY A 13 5.40 15.41 84.21
N SER A 14 4.29 15.88 84.81
CA SER A 14 4.01 16.59 86.09
C SER A 14 4.63 17.99 86.20
N SER A 15 3.82 19.06 86.02
CA SER A 15 3.41 20.01 87.08
C SER A 15 2.69 21.26 86.55
N ASP A 16 1.51 21.52 87.14
CA ASP A 16 0.80 22.76 87.50
C ASP A 16 1.09 24.12 86.83
N MET A 17 0.04 24.86 86.45
CA MET A 17 -0.50 26.03 87.20
C MET A 17 -1.62 26.80 86.45
N ARG A 18 -2.82 26.81 87.07
CA ARG A 18 -3.82 27.89 87.31
C ARG A 18 -4.03 29.11 86.35
N SER A 19 -5.33 29.43 86.23
CA SER A 19 -5.97 30.77 86.19
C SER A 19 -5.90 31.51 84.84
N SER A 20 -6.90 32.19 84.27
CA SER A 20 -8.18 32.75 84.74
C SER A 20 -8.98 33.18 83.50
N ALA A 21 -10.31 33.13 83.55
CA ALA A 21 -11.18 33.80 82.58
C ALA A 21 -11.01 35.33 82.62
N PRO A 22 -11.40 36.04 81.56
CA PRO A 22 -12.71 36.69 81.66
C PRO A 22 -13.59 36.53 80.41
N ALA A 23 -14.89 36.50 80.69
CA ALA A 23 -15.98 36.54 79.74
C ALA A 23 -15.94 37.84 78.91
N PHE A 24 -15.93 37.68 77.58
CA PHE A 24 -16.46 38.68 76.66
C PHE A 24 -17.81 38.18 76.15
N THR A 25 -18.85 38.82 76.67
CA THR A 25 -20.21 38.84 76.16
C THR A 25 -20.19 39.23 74.69
N TYR A 26 -20.45 38.27 73.79
CA TYR A 26 -20.91 38.58 72.45
C TYR A 26 -22.44 38.64 72.48
N GLU A 27 -22.99 39.77 72.05
CA GLU A 27 -24.40 39.89 71.70
C GLU A 27 -24.76 38.80 70.67
N PRO A 28 -25.89 38.09 70.84
CA PRO A 28 -26.39 37.22 69.80
C PRO A 28 -26.81 38.07 68.61
N PHE A 29 -26.02 38.03 67.53
CA PHE A 29 -26.48 38.47 66.22
C PHE A 29 -27.74 37.67 65.86
N GLN A 30 -28.82 38.39 65.54
CA GLN A 30 -30.08 37.85 65.06
C GLN A 30 -29.84 36.89 63.89
N ALA A 31 -30.14 35.62 64.09
CA ALA A 31 -30.12 34.58 63.08
C ALA A 31 -31.41 34.63 62.25
N ASP A 32 -31.51 35.61 61.35
CA ASP A 32 -32.56 35.64 60.31
C ASP A 32 -31.92 35.69 58.92
N GLN A 33 -31.36 34.55 58.51
CA GLN A 33 -31.30 34.00 57.14
C GLN A 33 -30.24 32.89 57.12
N GLU A 34 -30.65 31.63 57.26
CA GLU A 34 -29.80 30.54 56.82
C GLU A 34 -29.54 30.71 55.31
N PRO A 35 -28.28 30.85 54.85
CA PRO A 35 -28.00 30.94 53.44
C PRO A 35 -28.39 29.62 52.77
N ARG A 36 -29.50 29.62 52.03
CA ARG A 36 -29.87 28.51 51.15
C ARG A 36 -28.79 28.37 50.09
N GLY A 37 -27.95 27.35 50.20
CA GLY A 37 -27.00 27.01 49.15
C GLY A 37 -27.73 26.77 47.83
N LEU A 38 -27.31 27.45 46.77
CA LEU A 38 -27.90 27.36 45.42
C LEU A 38 -27.41 26.12 44.65
N GLY A 39 -26.52 25.32 45.24
CA GLY A 39 -26.02 24.10 44.63
C GLY A 39 -26.99 22.93 44.79
N LYS A 40 -27.22 22.18 43.70
CA LYS A 40 -28.04 20.97 43.78
C LYS A 40 -27.16 19.79 44.16
N ALA A 41 -27.32 19.27 45.38
CA ALA A 41 -26.71 18.01 45.79
C ALA A 41 -27.40 16.86 45.04
N THR A 42 -26.87 16.48 43.88
CA THR A 42 -27.38 15.38 43.07
C THR A 42 -26.83 14.06 43.60
N LYS A 43 -27.70 13.09 43.91
CA LYS A 43 -27.27 11.70 44.07
C LYS A 43 -26.73 11.25 42.72
N THR A 44 -25.44 10.93 42.68
CA THR A 44 -24.81 10.44 41.45
C THR A 44 -25.45 9.11 41.07
N PRO A 45 -26.05 8.99 39.87
CA PRO A 45 -26.49 7.69 39.40
C PRO A 45 -25.27 6.77 39.32
N PHE A 46 -25.43 5.52 39.73
CA PHE A 46 -24.37 4.50 39.68
C PHE A 46 -23.87 4.28 38.25
N PHE A 47 -24.67 4.68 37.25
CA PHE A 47 -24.45 4.43 35.85
C PHE A 47 -24.79 5.67 35.03
N ASP A 48 -23.79 6.26 34.37
CA ASP A 48 -24.01 7.29 33.36
C ASP A 48 -24.19 6.60 32.00
N TRP A 49 -25.42 6.61 31.50
CA TRP A 49 -25.77 6.05 30.20
C TRP A 49 -24.91 6.58 29.06
N SER A 50 -24.45 7.83 29.16
CA SER A 50 -23.66 8.47 28.12
C SER A 50 -22.24 7.91 28.00
N GLU A 51 -21.72 7.26 29.05
CA GLU A 51 -20.40 6.63 29.06
C GLU A 51 -20.46 5.19 28.65
N PHE A 52 -21.51 4.48 29.08
CA PHE A 52 -21.80 3.16 28.55
C PHE A 52 -22.05 3.22 27.04
N ALA A 53 -22.80 4.22 26.57
CA ALA A 53 -23.00 4.46 25.15
C ALA A 53 -21.66 4.76 24.43
N ALA A 54 -20.76 5.53 25.04
CA ALA A 54 -19.43 5.81 24.48
C ALA A 54 -18.55 4.55 24.42
N LEU A 55 -18.61 3.69 25.43
CA LEU A 55 -17.89 2.41 25.45
C LEU A 55 -18.43 1.47 24.36
N LEU A 56 -19.75 1.32 24.27
CA LEU A 56 -20.41 0.51 23.24
C LEU A 56 -20.04 1.02 21.84
N LEU A 57 -20.11 2.33 21.61
CA LEU A 57 -19.71 2.94 20.35
C LEU A 57 -18.24 2.63 20.02
N SER A 58 -17.34 2.75 21.00
CA SER A 58 -15.91 2.40 20.81
C SER A 58 -15.71 0.94 20.38
N PHE A 59 -16.40 -0.01 21.02
CA PHE A 59 -16.37 -1.42 20.61
C PHE A 59 -16.94 -1.62 19.21
N THR A 60 -18.04 -0.97 18.85
CA THR A 60 -18.61 -1.09 17.50
C THR A 60 -17.66 -0.55 16.43
N CYS A 61 -16.99 0.59 16.67
CA CYS A 61 -15.97 1.13 15.77
C CYS A 61 -14.78 0.16 15.59
N SER A 62 -14.37 -0.52 16.67
CA SER A 62 -13.31 -1.53 16.62
C SER A 62 -13.73 -2.76 15.81
N VAL A 63 -14.95 -3.28 16.03
CA VAL A 63 -15.51 -4.39 15.25
C VAL A 63 -15.60 -4.03 13.76
N VAL A 64 -16.10 -2.83 13.42
CA VAL A 64 -16.14 -2.35 12.04
C VAL A 64 -14.74 -2.30 11.43
N SER A 65 -13.76 -1.78 12.17
CA SER A 65 -12.36 -1.72 11.71
C SER A 65 -11.78 -3.12 11.46
N LEU A 66 -12.07 -4.07 12.36
CA LEU A 66 -11.67 -5.47 12.21
C LEU A 66 -12.32 -6.11 10.99
N VAL A 67 -13.62 -5.96 10.78
CA VAL A 67 -14.32 -6.49 9.62
C VAL A 67 -13.72 -5.94 8.32
N VAL A 68 -13.51 -4.62 8.24
CA VAL A 68 -12.93 -3.94 7.08
C VAL A 68 -11.52 -4.45 6.75
N CYS A 69 -10.72 -4.82 7.75
CA CYS A 69 -9.34 -5.29 7.54
C CYS A 69 -9.23 -6.81 7.32
N PHE A 70 -10.00 -7.61 8.05
CA PHE A 70 -9.80 -9.05 8.16
C PHE A 70 -10.77 -9.89 7.33
N ARG A 71 -11.96 -9.39 7.00
CA ARG A 71 -12.84 -10.10 6.06
C ARG A 71 -12.36 -9.82 4.63
N SER A 72 -11.92 -10.88 3.94
CA SER A 72 -11.27 -10.83 2.62
C SER A 72 -12.12 -10.11 1.56
N GLU A 73 -13.42 -10.39 1.52
CA GLU A 73 -14.38 -9.77 0.58
C GLU A 73 -14.43 -8.25 0.76
N THR A 74 -14.73 -7.78 1.98
CA THR A 74 -14.79 -6.35 2.28
C THR A 74 -13.44 -5.66 2.15
N ALA A 75 -12.35 -6.36 2.48
CA ALA A 75 -11.01 -5.84 2.31
C ALA A 75 -10.65 -5.65 0.83
N ALA A 76 -11.04 -6.59 -0.02
CA ALA A 76 -10.82 -6.52 -1.47
C ALA A 76 -11.67 -5.40 -2.11
N ASP A 77 -12.94 -5.28 -1.74
CA ASP A 77 -13.85 -4.26 -2.28
C ASP A 77 -13.42 -2.84 -1.91
N MET A 78 -13.00 -2.64 -0.66
CA MET A 78 -12.51 -1.33 -0.21
C MET A 78 -11.11 -1.04 -0.74
N GLY A 79 -10.24 -2.04 -0.80
CA GLY A 79 -8.81 -1.86 -1.10
C GLY A 79 -8.08 -1.00 -0.06
N GLN A 80 -6.76 -0.96 -0.17
CA GLN A 80 -5.89 -0.34 0.83
C GLN A 80 -6.19 1.14 1.12
N LYS A 81 -6.53 1.94 0.11
CA LYS A 81 -6.77 3.38 0.26
C LYS A 81 -7.96 3.67 1.16
N TYR A 82 -9.10 3.01 0.91
CA TYR A 82 -10.31 3.25 1.68
C TYR A 82 -10.24 2.60 3.07
N GLN A 83 -9.56 1.46 3.19
CA GLN A 83 -9.26 0.86 4.50
C GLN A 83 -8.50 1.85 5.40
N LEU A 84 -7.46 2.52 4.89
CA LEU A 84 -6.71 3.51 5.67
C LEU A 84 -7.60 4.68 6.14
N ILE A 85 -8.49 5.17 5.28
CA ILE A 85 -9.40 6.28 5.61
C ILE A 85 -10.40 5.86 6.69
N ILE A 86 -11.05 4.71 6.51
CA ILE A 86 -12.08 4.22 7.43
C ILE A 86 -11.46 3.86 8.78
N VAL A 87 -10.34 3.13 8.79
CA VAL A 87 -9.63 2.80 10.03
C VAL A 87 -9.17 4.05 10.76
N GLY A 88 -8.61 5.03 10.03
CA GLY A 88 -8.24 6.32 10.60
C GLY A 88 -9.41 7.03 11.26
N LEU A 89 -10.57 7.10 10.58
CA LEU A 89 -11.79 7.68 11.12
C LEU A 89 -12.28 6.94 12.37
N MET A 90 -12.32 5.61 12.34
CA MET A 90 -12.77 4.80 13.47
C MET A 90 -11.86 4.97 14.69
N LEU A 91 -10.54 5.03 14.51
CA LEU A 91 -9.59 5.31 15.59
C LEU A 91 -9.79 6.71 16.18
N SER A 92 -10.14 7.71 15.37
CA SER A 92 -10.47 9.06 15.89
C SER A 92 -11.75 9.08 16.72
N VAL A 93 -12.79 8.34 16.31
CA VAL A 93 -14.03 8.22 17.09
C VAL A 93 -13.80 7.46 18.40
N MET A 94 -13.05 6.36 18.34
CA MET A 94 -12.66 5.59 19.52
C MET A 94 -11.83 6.43 20.52
N ASP A 95 -10.94 7.30 20.02
CA ASP A 95 -10.20 8.24 20.85
C ASP A 95 -11.14 9.20 21.58
N LEU A 96 -12.07 9.85 20.85
CA LEU A 96 -13.03 10.78 21.45
C LEU A 96 -13.85 10.11 22.58
N CYS A 97 -14.29 8.86 22.35
CA CYS A 97 -15.03 8.07 23.35
C CYS A 97 -14.17 7.78 24.59
N THR A 98 -12.93 7.32 24.38
CA THR A 98 -12.00 6.97 25.46
C THR A 98 -11.58 8.21 26.25
N SER A 99 -11.39 9.33 25.56
CA SER A 99 -11.00 10.64 26.10
C SER A 99 -12.08 11.26 27.00
N LYS A 100 -13.36 10.92 26.77
CA LYS A 100 -14.45 11.29 27.69
C LYS A 100 -14.39 10.49 28.99
N ILE A 101 -14.24 9.17 28.88
CA ILE A 101 -14.19 8.26 30.05
C ILE A 101 -12.93 8.54 30.90
N SER A 102 -11.78 8.74 30.25
CA SER A 102 -10.50 8.97 30.94
C SER A 102 -10.54 10.24 31.79
N THR A 103 -11.10 11.35 31.29
CA THR A 103 -11.22 12.59 32.06
C THR A 103 -11.99 12.38 33.35
N VAL A 104 -13.15 11.70 33.31
CA VAL A 104 -13.94 11.51 34.53
C VAL A 104 -13.23 10.59 35.53
N VAL A 105 -12.61 9.52 35.04
CA VAL A 105 -11.85 8.59 35.90
C VAL A 105 -10.65 9.28 36.55
N PHE A 106 -9.94 10.13 35.81
CA PHE A 106 -8.82 10.91 36.33
C PHE A 106 -9.26 11.89 37.42
N LEU A 107 -10.40 12.57 37.25
CA LEU A 107 -10.98 13.40 38.30
C LEU A 107 -11.33 12.57 39.55
N GLN A 108 -11.95 11.40 39.37
CA GLN A 108 -12.37 10.51 40.48
C GLN A 108 -11.18 9.98 41.28
N LEU A 109 -10.12 9.59 40.59
CA LEU A 109 -8.86 9.19 41.22
C LEU A 109 -8.26 10.34 42.03
N GLU A 110 -8.26 11.55 41.47
CA GLU A 110 -7.69 12.73 42.14
C GLU A 110 -8.45 13.11 43.41
N THR A 111 -9.78 13.03 43.43
CA THR A 111 -10.55 13.28 44.67
C THR A 111 -10.22 12.34 45.82
N ARG A 112 -9.77 11.11 45.54
CA ARG A 112 -9.44 10.15 46.59
C ARG A 112 -8.09 10.40 47.25
N TRP A 113 -7.21 11.18 46.62
CA TRP A 113 -5.81 11.31 47.05
C TRP A 113 -5.44 12.67 47.66
N ALA A 114 -6.43 13.44 48.13
CA ALA A 114 -6.23 14.75 48.78
C ALA A 114 -5.49 15.75 47.87
N SER A 115 -6.18 16.13 46.81
CA SER A 115 -5.71 16.91 45.66
C SER A 115 -5.56 18.42 45.85
N ILE A 116 -4.65 19.03 45.10
CA ILE A 116 -4.52 20.48 44.93
C ILE A 116 -5.41 20.93 43.76
N LEU A 117 -6.05 22.10 43.89
CA LEU A 117 -6.94 22.68 42.87
C LEU A 117 -6.35 22.71 41.44
N GLN A 118 -5.04 22.88 41.36
CA GLN A 118 -4.28 22.92 40.11
C GLN A 118 -4.32 21.60 39.35
N ASN A 119 -4.41 20.46 40.03
CA ASN A 119 -4.49 19.15 39.37
C ASN A 119 -5.84 18.97 38.66
N TYR A 120 -6.94 19.45 39.24
CA TYR A 120 -8.25 19.47 38.56
C TYR A 120 -8.23 20.33 37.30
N ASP A 121 -7.65 21.53 37.38
CA ASP A 121 -7.56 22.42 36.22
C ASP A 121 -6.74 21.78 35.08
N VAL A 122 -5.63 21.11 35.41
CA VAL A 122 -4.79 20.39 34.44
C VAL A 122 -5.54 19.22 33.80
N ILE A 123 -6.30 18.43 34.58
CA ILE A 123 -7.10 17.30 34.07
C ILE A 123 -8.23 17.78 33.17
N VAL A 124 -8.98 18.80 33.59
CA VAL A 124 -10.13 19.35 32.83
C VAL A 124 -9.67 20.01 31.52
N LYS A 125 -8.59 20.81 31.56
CA LYS A 125 -8.06 21.49 30.37
C LYS A 125 -7.28 20.58 29.44
N LYS A 126 -6.96 19.34 29.86
CA LYS A 126 -6.05 18.41 29.16
C LYS A 126 -4.72 19.07 28.76
N SER A 127 -4.29 20.10 29.50
CA SER A 127 -3.17 20.96 29.08
C SER A 127 -1.84 20.36 29.55
N VAL A 128 -1.29 19.46 28.74
CA VAL A 128 0.04 18.86 29.01
C VAL A 128 1.13 19.94 29.03
N LEU A 129 1.10 20.90 28.09
CA LEU A 129 2.06 22.00 28.03
C LEU A 129 1.98 22.96 29.21
N GLY A 130 0.78 23.23 29.73
CA GLY A 130 0.60 24.12 30.89
C GLY A 130 1.22 23.56 32.16
N SER A 131 1.21 22.23 32.32
CA SER A 131 1.86 21.54 33.44
C SER A 131 3.39 21.55 33.32
N VAL A 132 3.91 21.26 32.12
CA VAL A 132 5.36 21.18 31.86
C VAL A 132 6.03 22.56 31.93
N LEU A 133 5.41 23.60 31.36
CA LEU A 133 5.97 24.96 31.34
C LEU A 133 5.91 25.65 32.71
N ASN A 134 4.90 25.35 33.56
CA ASN A 134 4.83 25.93 34.90
C ASN A 134 5.71 25.24 35.94
N GLY A 135 6.35 24.10 35.61
CA GLY A 135 7.56 23.52 36.22
C GLY A 135 7.65 23.33 37.74
N ARG A 136 6.69 23.77 38.55
CA ARG A 136 6.86 23.94 40.00
C ARG A 136 5.64 23.62 40.87
N ARG A 137 4.44 23.33 40.33
CA ARG A 137 3.26 23.12 41.22
C ARG A 137 2.23 22.04 40.81
N GLY A 138 2.34 21.41 39.64
CA GLY A 138 1.48 20.27 39.26
C GLY A 138 2.14 18.93 39.58
N ASP A 139 1.35 17.92 39.98
CA ASP A 139 1.87 16.57 40.21
C ASP A 139 2.36 15.94 38.89
N GLN A 140 3.59 15.40 38.90
CA GLN A 140 4.20 14.75 37.73
C GLN A 140 3.40 13.54 37.25
N ARG A 141 2.66 12.88 38.15
CA ARG A 141 1.83 11.70 37.84
C ARG A 141 0.75 12.00 36.80
N TRP A 142 0.02 13.09 36.97
CA TRP A 142 -1.03 13.51 36.04
C TRP A 142 -0.48 13.96 34.70
N THR A 143 0.68 14.61 34.73
CA THR A 143 1.38 15.02 33.49
C THR A 143 1.81 13.80 32.67
N LEU A 144 2.28 12.74 33.33
CA LEU A 144 2.61 11.47 32.67
C LEU A 144 1.37 10.76 32.14
N LEU A 145 0.30 10.64 32.93
CA LEU A 145 -0.93 9.97 32.48
C LEU A 145 -1.62 10.72 31.33
N LEU A 146 -1.69 12.05 31.38
CA LEU A 146 -2.26 12.86 30.31
C LEU A 146 -1.37 12.84 29.06
N SER A 147 -0.04 12.86 29.21
CA SER A 147 0.86 12.75 28.07
C SER A 147 0.77 11.38 27.40
N VAL A 148 0.67 10.29 28.15
CA VAL A 148 0.42 8.94 27.62
C VAL A 148 -0.95 8.87 26.94
N SER A 149 -2.00 9.42 27.55
CA SER A 149 -3.34 9.45 26.96
C SER A 149 -3.40 10.28 25.67
N LEU A 150 -2.53 11.27 25.50
CA LEU A 150 -2.42 12.07 24.28
C LEU A 150 -1.53 11.40 23.23
N ALA A 151 -0.43 10.78 23.65
CA ALA A 151 0.53 10.14 22.77
C ALA A 151 -0.01 8.83 22.18
N LEU A 152 -0.79 8.07 22.94
CA LEU A 152 -1.28 6.76 22.51
C LEU A 152 -2.17 6.84 21.25
N PRO A 153 -3.21 7.70 21.16
CA PRO A 153 -4.03 7.82 19.95
C PRO A 153 -3.20 8.23 18.72
N LEU A 154 -2.22 9.12 18.91
CA LEU A 154 -1.29 9.52 17.85
C LEU A 154 -0.43 8.35 17.39
N ALA A 155 0.13 7.59 18.35
CA ALA A 155 0.93 6.41 18.07
C ALA A 155 0.11 5.33 17.36
N LEU A 156 -1.15 5.11 17.75
CA LEU A 156 -2.05 4.16 17.08
C LEU A 156 -2.38 4.64 15.65
N SER A 157 -2.65 5.94 15.46
CA SER A 157 -2.97 6.56 14.16
C SER A 157 -1.78 6.53 13.17
N VAL A 158 -0.55 6.55 13.67
CA VAL A 158 0.65 6.31 12.86
C VAL A 158 0.92 4.81 12.70
N GLY A 159 0.72 4.03 13.78
CA GLY A 159 1.06 2.62 13.87
C GLY A 159 0.27 1.75 12.89
N TYR A 160 -1.03 1.98 12.69
CA TYR A 160 -1.80 1.19 11.74
C TYR A 160 -1.31 1.38 10.29
N LYS A 161 -0.70 2.53 9.97
CA LYS A 161 -0.13 2.81 8.64
C LYS A 161 1.16 2.03 8.38
N ALA A 162 1.78 1.44 9.40
CA ALA A 162 2.92 0.56 9.20
C ALA A 162 2.52 -0.78 8.55
N PHE A 163 1.22 -1.12 8.53
CA PHE A 163 0.71 -2.37 7.96
C PHE A 163 0.31 -2.24 6.49
N ILE A 164 0.98 -1.38 5.72
CA ILE A 164 0.80 -1.24 4.27
C ILE A 164 1.40 -2.46 3.55
N GLY A 165 0.80 -2.88 2.42
CA GLY A 165 1.39 -3.89 1.52
C GLY A 165 0.89 -5.32 1.72
N GLY A 166 -0.24 -5.52 2.39
CA GLY A 166 -0.97 -6.79 2.35
C GLY A 166 -1.57 -7.05 0.96
N ARG A 167 -1.90 -8.31 0.69
CA ARG A 167 -2.54 -8.72 -0.57
C ARG A 167 -3.62 -9.75 -0.29
N VAL A 168 -4.75 -9.65 -0.99
CA VAL A 168 -5.79 -10.69 -1.03
C VAL A 168 -5.92 -11.16 -2.47
N THR A 169 -5.91 -12.47 -2.68
CA THR A 169 -6.08 -13.11 -3.98
C THR A 169 -7.38 -13.89 -3.99
N PHE A 170 -8.21 -13.66 -5.00
CA PHE A 170 -9.42 -14.43 -5.23
C PHE A 170 -9.44 -14.96 -6.66
N GLU A 171 -9.94 -16.18 -6.80
CA GLU A 171 -10.19 -16.82 -8.08
C GLU A 171 -11.44 -16.22 -8.72
N ILE A 172 -11.39 -16.03 -10.02
CA ILE A 172 -12.51 -15.56 -10.83
C ILE A 172 -12.93 -16.74 -11.68
N GLU A 173 -14.10 -17.30 -11.37
CA GLU A 173 -14.62 -18.48 -12.08
C GLU A 173 -14.88 -18.16 -13.55
N GLY A 174 -14.30 -18.98 -14.43
CA GLY A 174 -14.78 -19.16 -15.80
C GLY A 174 -14.55 -18.00 -16.76
N SER A 175 -13.37 -17.37 -16.75
CA SER A 175 -13.02 -16.54 -17.91
C SER A 175 -12.76 -17.44 -19.12
N LYS A 176 -13.33 -17.06 -20.26
CA LYS A 176 -12.91 -17.54 -21.57
C LYS A 176 -12.07 -16.44 -22.17
N GLY A 177 -10.76 -16.60 -22.08
CA GLY A 177 -9.81 -15.67 -22.67
C GLY A 177 -9.69 -15.87 -24.18
N ILE A 178 -9.46 -14.76 -24.88
CA ILE A 178 -9.10 -14.76 -26.31
C ILE A 178 -7.58 -14.64 -26.39
N TYR A 179 -6.95 -15.64 -27.00
CA TYR A 179 -5.51 -15.75 -27.15
C TYR A 179 -5.11 -15.89 -28.62
N GLY A 180 -3.82 -15.71 -28.87
CA GLY A 180 -3.23 -16.03 -30.16
C GLY A 180 -2.01 -15.19 -30.47
N LEU A 181 -1.71 -15.08 -31.76
CA LEU A 181 -0.52 -14.42 -32.22
C LEU A 181 -0.71 -12.90 -32.18
N THR A 182 -0.23 -12.26 -31.10
CA THR A 182 -0.47 -10.84 -30.85
C THR A 182 0.69 -10.17 -30.11
N GLY A 183 0.82 -8.85 -30.27
CA GLY A 183 1.65 -8.03 -29.40
C GLY A 183 0.94 -7.60 -28.11
N PRO A 184 1.65 -6.98 -27.16
CA PRO A 184 1.02 -6.36 -26.00
C PRO A 184 0.13 -5.18 -26.43
N PRO A 185 -0.85 -4.78 -25.59
CA PRO A 185 -1.73 -3.67 -25.91
C PRO A 185 -0.97 -2.38 -26.21
N GLY A 186 -1.36 -1.69 -27.28
CA GLY A 186 -0.69 -0.48 -27.77
C GLY A 186 0.48 -0.73 -28.74
N LEU A 187 0.98 -1.97 -28.84
CA LEU A 187 2.00 -2.36 -29.83
C LEU A 187 1.47 -3.34 -30.90
N ALA A 188 0.21 -3.75 -30.82
CA ALA A 188 -0.35 -4.74 -31.76
C ALA A 188 -0.52 -4.22 -33.20
N TYR A 189 -0.65 -2.89 -33.41
CA TYR A 189 -0.98 -2.29 -34.72
C TYR A 189 0.23 -1.95 -35.61
N PHE A 190 1.44 -2.34 -35.25
CA PHE A 190 2.64 -1.98 -36.02
C PHE A 190 2.84 -2.92 -37.22
N THR A 191 2.61 -2.38 -38.42
CA THR A 191 2.64 -3.10 -39.70
C THR A 191 3.99 -3.77 -40.01
N SER A 192 5.11 -3.24 -39.52
CA SER A 192 6.44 -3.80 -39.83
C SER A 192 6.93 -4.86 -38.84
N GLY A 193 6.32 -5.03 -37.67
CA GLY A 193 6.81 -5.95 -36.62
C GLY A 193 8.09 -5.50 -35.91
N TYR A 194 8.73 -4.39 -36.29
CA TYR A 194 9.96 -3.92 -35.66
C TYR A 194 9.81 -3.57 -34.19
N ALA A 195 8.76 -2.81 -33.86
CA ALA A 195 8.48 -2.43 -32.48
C ALA A 195 8.21 -3.68 -31.62
N LEU A 196 7.57 -4.69 -32.20
CA LEU A 196 7.32 -5.97 -31.52
C LEU A 196 8.62 -6.74 -31.25
N MET A 197 9.53 -6.82 -32.23
CA MET A 197 10.84 -7.46 -32.03
C MET A 197 11.64 -6.78 -30.92
N VAL A 198 11.74 -5.45 -30.97
CA VAL A 198 12.49 -4.67 -29.97
C VAL A 198 11.86 -4.84 -28.59
N ASN A 199 10.53 -4.72 -28.49
CA ASN A 199 9.83 -4.91 -27.22
C ASN A 199 9.98 -6.32 -26.64
N ALA A 200 9.92 -7.36 -27.49
CA ALA A 200 10.09 -8.75 -27.06
C ALA A 200 11.50 -9.03 -26.52
N THR A 201 12.52 -8.36 -27.05
CA THR A 201 13.93 -8.64 -26.72
C THR A 201 14.49 -7.77 -25.59
N ILE A 202 13.95 -6.57 -25.36
CA ILE A 202 14.39 -5.64 -24.31
C ILE A 202 14.55 -6.34 -22.94
N PRO A 203 13.55 -7.08 -22.42
CA PRO A 203 13.63 -7.68 -21.09
C PRO A 203 14.76 -8.70 -20.96
N LEU A 204 15.01 -9.47 -22.03
CA LEU A 204 16.14 -10.38 -22.08
C LEU A 204 17.46 -9.61 -22.09
N MET A 205 17.59 -8.55 -22.91
CA MET A 205 18.84 -7.78 -23.03
C MET A 205 19.34 -7.20 -21.70
N PHE A 206 18.43 -6.80 -20.82
CA PHE A 206 18.79 -6.28 -19.50
C PHE A 206 19.17 -7.39 -18.52
N ASN A 207 18.64 -8.61 -18.69
CA ASN A 207 18.81 -9.72 -17.76
C ASN A 207 19.22 -11.02 -18.49
N ILE A 208 20.26 -10.93 -19.31
CA ILE A 208 20.72 -12.05 -20.13
C ILE A 208 21.38 -13.09 -19.21
N PRO A 209 20.89 -14.34 -19.18
CA PRO A 209 21.48 -15.36 -18.33
C PRO A 209 22.83 -15.81 -18.92
N LEU A 210 23.79 -16.11 -18.04
CA LEU A 210 25.13 -16.56 -18.44
C LEU A 210 25.13 -17.98 -18.99
N LYS A 211 24.15 -18.79 -18.60
CA LYS A 211 23.97 -20.20 -18.96
C LYS A 211 22.50 -20.51 -19.13
N THR A 212 22.20 -21.63 -19.77
CA THR A 212 20.83 -22.15 -19.89
C THR A 212 20.22 -22.30 -18.50
N PRO A 213 19.01 -21.78 -18.24
CA PRO A 213 18.40 -21.85 -16.92
C PRO A 213 17.97 -23.29 -16.59
N SER A 214 17.94 -23.63 -15.30
CA SER A 214 17.50 -24.95 -14.83
C SER A 214 16.00 -25.19 -15.05
N GLN A 215 15.22 -24.12 -15.09
CA GLN A 215 13.79 -24.11 -15.37
C GLN A 215 13.49 -23.11 -16.50
N PRO A 216 12.41 -23.31 -17.26
CA PRO A 216 12.01 -22.33 -18.27
C PRO A 216 11.88 -20.93 -17.67
N GLN A 217 12.50 -19.94 -18.31
CA GLN A 217 12.56 -18.58 -17.80
C GLN A 217 11.82 -17.63 -18.75
N PRO A 218 10.76 -16.95 -18.27
CA PRO A 218 10.00 -16.03 -19.10
C PRO A 218 10.63 -14.64 -19.12
N TYR A 219 10.40 -13.93 -20.22
CA TYR A 219 10.87 -12.58 -20.48
C TYR A 219 9.79 -11.76 -21.19
N GLY A 220 9.48 -10.60 -20.64
CA GLY A 220 8.55 -9.65 -21.25
C GLY A 220 7.16 -10.21 -21.44
N PHE A 221 6.52 -9.87 -22.56
CA PHE A 221 5.13 -10.23 -22.85
C PHE A 221 4.94 -11.72 -23.15
N ASN A 222 5.90 -12.36 -23.85
CA ASN A 222 5.66 -13.69 -24.41
C ASN A 222 6.91 -14.52 -24.75
N MET A 223 8.12 -14.07 -24.41
CA MET A 223 9.33 -14.85 -24.67
C MET A 223 9.56 -15.83 -23.52
N LEU A 224 9.86 -17.08 -23.83
CA LEU A 224 10.17 -18.14 -22.87
C LEU A 224 11.47 -18.84 -23.30
N LEU A 225 12.51 -18.69 -22.50
CA LEU A 225 13.76 -19.44 -22.67
C LEU A 225 13.56 -20.83 -22.06
N LEU A 226 13.61 -21.88 -22.89
CA LEU A 226 13.39 -23.25 -22.44
C LEU A 226 14.65 -23.83 -21.78
N ASN A 227 14.47 -24.83 -20.92
CA ASN A 227 15.55 -25.53 -20.22
C ASN A 227 16.11 -26.72 -21.01
N GLU A 228 16.08 -26.63 -22.34
CA GLU A 228 16.48 -27.70 -23.24
C GLU A 228 17.89 -27.46 -23.84
N ARG A 229 18.51 -28.55 -24.30
CA ARG A 229 19.71 -28.51 -25.13
C ARG A 229 19.43 -29.28 -26.42
N PRO A 230 19.62 -28.69 -27.62
CA PRO A 230 20.17 -27.36 -27.90
C PRO A 230 19.30 -26.21 -27.38
N ILE A 231 19.91 -25.03 -27.20
CA ILE A 231 19.22 -23.83 -26.69
C ILE A 231 18.00 -23.55 -27.56
N SER A 232 16.86 -23.39 -26.89
CA SER A 232 15.55 -23.21 -27.52
C SER A 232 14.83 -22.03 -26.86
N VAL A 233 14.23 -21.17 -27.67
CA VAL A 233 13.43 -20.03 -27.22
C VAL A 233 12.06 -20.13 -27.86
N ALA A 234 11.03 -20.16 -27.03
CA ALA A 234 9.62 -20.16 -27.45
C ALA A 234 9.03 -18.76 -27.35
N MET A 235 8.35 -18.33 -28.40
CA MET A 235 7.51 -17.13 -28.40
C MET A 235 6.06 -17.58 -28.28
N LEU A 236 5.48 -17.40 -27.10
CA LEU A 236 4.11 -17.84 -26.80
C LEU A 236 3.10 -16.91 -27.46
N ASP A 237 1.95 -17.47 -27.81
CA ASP A 237 0.75 -16.72 -28.13
C ASP A 237 0.23 -16.04 -26.85
N GLY A 238 -0.09 -14.76 -26.96
CA GLY A 238 -0.46 -13.91 -25.83
C GLY A 238 -1.97 -13.68 -25.72
N PRO A 239 -2.43 -13.12 -24.59
CA PRO A 239 -3.80 -12.64 -24.48
C PRO A 239 -4.03 -11.48 -25.46
N SER A 240 -5.17 -11.50 -26.15
CA SER A 240 -5.52 -10.45 -27.11
C SER A 240 -5.63 -9.07 -26.46
N PRO A 241 -5.33 -7.98 -27.18
CA PRO A 241 -5.43 -6.63 -26.62
C PRO A 241 -6.84 -6.27 -26.17
N GLU A 242 -7.87 -6.78 -26.84
CA GLU A 242 -9.27 -6.64 -26.46
C GLU A 242 -9.53 -7.29 -25.09
N TYR A 243 -9.08 -8.53 -24.90
CA TYR A 243 -9.23 -9.25 -23.63
C TYR A 243 -8.46 -8.59 -22.48
N VAL A 244 -7.23 -8.13 -22.74
CA VAL A 244 -6.49 -7.35 -21.74
C VAL A 244 -7.19 -6.03 -21.43
N GLY A 245 -7.79 -5.39 -22.45
CA GLY A 245 -8.54 -4.15 -22.32
C GLY A 245 -9.72 -4.28 -21.36
N THR A 246 -10.51 -5.36 -21.48
CA THR A 246 -11.64 -5.61 -20.56
C THR A 246 -11.18 -5.86 -19.13
N ILE A 247 -10.10 -6.63 -18.94
CA ILE A 247 -9.50 -6.83 -17.61
C ILE A 247 -9.05 -5.49 -17.00
N ARG A 248 -8.35 -4.67 -17.78
CA ARG A 248 -7.82 -3.38 -17.31
C ARG A 248 -8.91 -2.38 -16.92
N GLN A 249 -10.05 -2.37 -17.62
CA GLN A 249 -11.20 -1.54 -17.24
C GLN A 249 -11.74 -1.90 -15.84
N GLY A 250 -11.58 -3.15 -15.40
CA GLY A 250 -11.98 -3.63 -14.07
C GLY A 250 -10.90 -3.53 -12.99
N LEU A 251 -9.69 -3.07 -13.32
CA LEU A 251 -8.60 -2.88 -12.36
C LEU A 251 -8.58 -1.44 -11.82
N GLN A 252 -8.34 -1.30 -10.52
CA GLN A 252 -8.17 0.01 -9.88
C GLN A 252 -6.89 0.06 -9.06
N GLY A 253 -6.14 1.17 -9.14
CA GLY A 253 -4.96 1.42 -8.32
C GLY A 253 -3.87 0.35 -8.46
N LEU A 254 -3.53 -0.32 -7.35
CA LEU A 254 -2.45 -1.33 -7.26
C LEU A 254 -2.96 -2.77 -7.45
N GLN A 255 -4.09 -2.95 -8.13
CA GLN A 255 -4.61 -4.28 -8.43
C GLN A 255 -3.86 -4.92 -9.59
N SER A 256 -3.69 -6.24 -9.53
CA SER A 256 -3.14 -7.05 -10.61
C SER A 256 -4.01 -8.27 -10.86
N TYR A 257 -3.96 -8.76 -12.09
CA TYR A 257 -4.75 -9.90 -12.54
C TYR A 257 -3.79 -10.95 -13.09
N SER A 258 -3.80 -12.15 -12.54
CA SER A 258 -3.00 -13.27 -13.03
C SER A 258 -3.90 -14.18 -13.85
N ILE A 259 -3.62 -14.33 -15.14
CA ILE A 259 -4.30 -15.31 -16.00
C ILE A 259 -3.37 -16.47 -16.31
N THR A 260 -3.93 -17.67 -16.42
CA THR A 260 -3.18 -18.88 -16.74
C THR A 260 -3.94 -19.67 -17.80
N ALA A 261 -3.27 -20.01 -18.91
CA ALA A 261 -3.90 -20.67 -20.04
C ALA A 261 -2.94 -21.58 -20.81
N ASN A 262 -3.51 -22.57 -21.51
CA ASN A 262 -2.80 -23.36 -22.51
C ASN A 262 -2.87 -22.66 -23.87
N VAL A 263 -1.71 -22.29 -24.39
CA VAL A 263 -1.55 -21.52 -25.63
C VAL A 263 -0.62 -22.25 -26.59
N ASN A 264 -0.60 -21.81 -27.84
CA ASN A 264 0.42 -22.24 -28.79
C ASN A 264 1.67 -21.37 -28.60
N GLY A 265 2.80 -21.84 -29.10
CA GLY A 265 4.03 -21.06 -29.16
C GLY A 265 4.87 -21.47 -30.36
N LEU A 266 5.62 -20.50 -30.89
CA LEU A 266 6.60 -20.74 -31.94
C LEU A 266 7.99 -20.80 -31.31
N ALA A 267 8.59 -21.98 -31.28
CA ALA A 267 9.92 -22.18 -30.73
C ALA A 267 10.98 -22.27 -31.82
N TRP A 268 12.10 -21.62 -31.59
CA TRP A 268 13.29 -21.74 -32.42
C TRP A 268 14.45 -22.29 -31.59
N LYS A 269 15.12 -23.30 -32.16
CA LYS A 269 16.30 -23.91 -31.57
C LYS A 269 17.43 -23.98 -32.58
N GLN A 270 18.66 -24.00 -32.08
CA GLN A 270 19.83 -24.16 -32.94
C GLN A 270 19.85 -25.56 -33.60
N ASP A 271 20.09 -25.61 -34.91
CA ASP A 271 20.16 -26.84 -35.69
C ASP A 271 21.51 -27.55 -35.46
N THR A 272 21.49 -28.61 -34.65
CA THR A 272 22.67 -29.46 -34.39
C THR A 272 22.95 -30.45 -35.52
N GLU A 273 21.99 -30.67 -36.42
CA GLU A 273 22.16 -31.58 -37.55
C GLU A 273 22.77 -30.89 -38.76
N LEU A 274 22.80 -29.56 -38.78
CA LEU A 274 23.41 -28.77 -39.84
C LEU A 274 24.86 -29.20 -40.16
N ASP A 275 25.63 -29.55 -39.13
CA ASP A 275 27.03 -29.98 -39.29
C ASP A 275 27.16 -31.22 -40.19
N LYS A 276 26.16 -32.12 -40.19
CA LYS A 276 26.13 -33.31 -41.06
C LYS A 276 25.95 -32.94 -42.54
N HIS A 277 25.32 -31.81 -42.81
CA HIS A 277 24.97 -31.36 -44.16
C HIS A 277 25.89 -30.27 -44.72
N ARG A 278 26.93 -29.80 -43.99
CA ARG A 278 27.82 -28.72 -44.46
C ARG A 278 28.46 -28.99 -45.82
N ASN A 279 28.82 -30.25 -46.08
CA ASN A 279 29.44 -30.68 -47.34
C ASN A 279 28.44 -31.28 -48.36
N ASP A 280 27.16 -31.36 -48.01
CA ASP A 280 26.11 -31.93 -48.86
C ASP A 280 25.57 -30.88 -49.83
N VAL A 281 26.26 -30.72 -50.97
CA VAL A 281 25.90 -29.75 -52.01
C VAL A 281 24.47 -29.97 -52.54
N PRO A 282 24.00 -31.20 -52.84
CA PRO A 282 22.60 -31.44 -53.20
C PRO A 282 21.60 -30.92 -52.16
N TRP A 283 21.87 -31.12 -50.87
CA TRP A 283 20.99 -30.62 -49.80
C TRP A 283 20.91 -29.09 -49.76
N TRP A 284 22.04 -28.38 -49.85
CA TRP A 284 22.04 -26.91 -49.91
C TRP A 284 21.36 -26.38 -51.18
N LYS A 285 21.50 -27.09 -52.31
CA LYS A 285 20.82 -26.75 -53.56
C LYS A 285 19.31 -26.95 -53.46
N SER A 286 18.84 -27.99 -52.74
CA SER A 286 17.39 -28.21 -52.56
C SER A 286 16.75 -27.08 -51.74
N LEU A 287 17.45 -26.57 -50.73
CA LEU A 287 17.04 -25.40 -49.94
C LEU A 287 17.05 -24.09 -50.75
N SER A 288 17.92 -24.01 -51.75
CA SER A 288 18.14 -22.81 -52.59
C SER A 288 17.37 -22.85 -53.93
N SER A 289 16.50 -23.85 -54.13
CA SER A 289 15.88 -24.22 -55.41
C SER A 289 15.06 -23.12 -56.12
N HIS A 290 14.78 -22.00 -55.45
CA HIS A 290 14.02 -20.86 -55.99
C HIS A 290 14.87 -19.57 -56.14
N ASN A 291 16.16 -19.70 -56.50
CA ASN A 291 17.06 -18.58 -56.84
C ASN A 291 17.39 -17.57 -55.72
N LYS A 292 17.07 -17.85 -54.46
CA LYS A 292 17.47 -16.97 -53.34
C LYS A 292 18.87 -17.32 -52.84
N LYS A 293 19.86 -16.56 -53.30
CA LYS A 293 21.23 -16.59 -52.76
C LYS A 293 21.27 -16.01 -51.34
N PRO A 294 22.26 -16.39 -50.51
CA PRO A 294 22.47 -15.76 -49.20
C PRO A 294 22.55 -14.23 -49.34
N PHE A 295 21.70 -13.53 -48.59
CA PHE A 295 21.66 -12.07 -48.58
C PHE A 295 22.66 -11.54 -47.57
N SER A 296 23.51 -10.60 -47.97
CA SER A 296 24.60 -10.07 -47.14
C SER A 296 24.50 -8.56 -46.98
N ILE A 297 24.51 -8.08 -45.74
CA ILE A 297 24.64 -6.66 -45.41
C ILE A 297 25.93 -6.38 -44.65
N ARG A 298 26.44 -5.17 -44.84
CA ARG A 298 27.69 -4.73 -44.21
C ARG A 298 27.39 -4.02 -42.89
N LEU A 299 27.93 -4.54 -41.79
CA LEU A 299 27.86 -3.88 -40.48
C LEU A 299 29.07 -2.96 -40.32
N TYR A 300 28.86 -1.66 -40.54
CA TYR A 300 29.94 -0.68 -40.54
C TYR A 300 30.57 -0.50 -39.16
N LYS A 301 29.75 -0.47 -38.11
CA LYS A 301 30.17 -0.22 -36.73
C LYS A 301 30.97 -1.39 -36.17
N GLU A 302 30.52 -2.62 -36.43
CA GLU A 302 31.13 -3.86 -35.94
C GLU A 302 32.24 -4.38 -36.87
N LYS A 303 32.42 -3.76 -38.04
CA LYS A 303 33.35 -4.20 -39.11
C LYS A 303 33.12 -5.66 -39.52
N LYS A 304 31.86 -6.09 -39.61
CA LYS A 304 31.45 -7.45 -39.99
C LYS A 304 30.57 -7.47 -41.25
N TRP A 305 30.43 -8.64 -41.84
CA TRP A 305 29.37 -9.01 -42.75
C TRP A 305 28.33 -9.81 -41.98
N PHE A 306 27.08 -9.46 -42.20
CA PHE A 306 25.93 -10.20 -41.72
C PHE A 306 25.25 -10.83 -42.93
N THR A 307 25.32 -12.15 -43.00
CA THR A 307 24.76 -12.92 -44.13
C THR A 307 23.70 -13.84 -43.59
N ILE A 308 22.55 -13.87 -44.24
CA ILE A 308 21.44 -14.73 -43.86
C ILE A 308 20.86 -15.46 -45.08
N LEU A 309 20.26 -16.61 -44.83
CA LEU A 309 19.54 -17.39 -45.83
C LEU A 309 18.27 -17.94 -45.19
N TRP A 310 17.14 -17.77 -45.89
CA TRP A 310 15.85 -18.30 -45.47
C TRP A 310 15.18 -19.00 -46.67
N PRO A 311 14.89 -20.31 -46.57
CA PRO A 311 14.15 -21.04 -47.59
C PRO A 311 12.70 -20.55 -47.70
N GLU A 312 11.98 -20.96 -48.74
CA GLU A 312 10.58 -20.55 -48.96
C GLU A 312 9.66 -20.85 -47.77
N SER A 313 9.91 -21.93 -47.03
CA SER A 313 9.26 -22.22 -45.76
C SER A 313 9.96 -21.48 -44.61
N GLN A 314 9.85 -20.14 -44.59
CA GLN A 314 10.58 -19.22 -43.69
C GLN A 314 10.39 -19.51 -42.19
N LEU A 315 9.37 -20.29 -41.85
CA LEU A 315 9.02 -20.69 -40.48
C LEU A 315 9.61 -22.04 -40.05
N LYS A 316 10.32 -22.75 -40.93
CA LYS A 316 10.93 -24.05 -40.63
C LYS A 316 12.44 -23.97 -40.41
N ARG A 317 13.14 -23.21 -41.26
CA ARG A 317 14.61 -23.12 -41.23
C ARG A 317 15.08 -21.70 -41.48
N PHE A 318 16.09 -21.27 -40.73
CA PHE A 318 16.72 -19.97 -40.89
C PHE A 318 18.23 -20.13 -40.68
N PHE A 319 19.04 -19.49 -41.51
CA PHE A 319 20.50 -19.58 -41.42
C PHE A 319 21.12 -18.19 -41.32
N LEU A 320 22.17 -18.10 -40.52
CA LEU A 320 22.82 -16.83 -40.18
C LEU A 320 24.33 -17.01 -40.07
N LEU A 321 25.08 -16.06 -40.62
CA LEU A 321 26.52 -15.96 -40.52
C LEU A 321 26.90 -14.53 -40.11
N LEU A 322 27.71 -14.40 -39.06
CA LEU A 322 28.34 -13.16 -38.63
C LEU A 322 29.84 -13.30 -38.74
N ARG A 323 30.44 -12.58 -39.70
CA ARG A 323 31.85 -12.76 -40.03
C ARG A 323 32.59 -11.43 -40.06
N PRO A 324 33.82 -11.32 -39.51
CA PRO A 324 34.68 -10.16 -39.72
C PRO A 324 34.89 -9.82 -41.20
N GLN A 325 34.93 -8.53 -41.54
CA GLN A 325 35.19 -8.07 -42.90
C GLN A 325 36.61 -8.47 -43.34
N LYS A 326 36.71 -9.38 -44.30
CA LYS A 326 37.97 -9.62 -45.02
C LYS A 326 38.14 -8.57 -46.11
N THR A 327 39.36 -8.09 -46.25
CA THR A 327 39.74 -7.12 -47.27
C THR A 327 40.66 -7.81 -48.27
N THR A 328 40.26 -7.84 -49.53
CA THR A 328 41.09 -8.37 -50.61
C THR A 328 41.63 -7.18 -51.39
N CYS A 329 42.95 -7.11 -51.55
CA CYS A 329 43.62 -6.03 -52.26
C CYS A 329 44.24 -6.58 -53.54
N GLU A 330 43.78 -6.10 -54.69
CA GLU A 330 44.49 -6.34 -55.96
C GLU A 330 45.70 -5.39 -56.01
N SER A 331 46.91 -5.99 -56.07
CA SER A 331 48.18 -5.30 -56.25
C SER A 331 48.44 -4.10 -55.32
N GLY A 332 47.95 -4.17 -54.07
CA GLY A 332 48.22 -3.21 -53.01
C GLY A 332 47.55 -1.83 -53.15
N LYS A 333 46.80 -1.56 -54.22
CA LYS A 333 46.23 -0.22 -54.50
C LYS A 333 44.70 -0.15 -54.43
N ASN A 334 43.99 -1.26 -54.66
CA ASN A 334 42.52 -1.31 -54.61
C ASN A 334 42.04 -2.41 -53.66
N CYS A 335 41.85 -2.05 -52.40
CA CYS A 335 41.34 -2.94 -51.37
C CYS A 335 39.80 -2.91 -51.33
N LYS A 336 39.17 -4.02 -51.73
CA LYS A 336 37.71 -4.19 -51.65
C LYS A 336 37.36 -5.10 -50.48
N LYS A 337 36.29 -4.75 -49.77
CA LYS A 337 35.69 -5.62 -48.75
C LYS A 337 34.76 -6.58 -49.46
N VAL A 338 35.07 -7.87 -49.36
CA VAL A 338 34.35 -8.91 -50.10
C VAL A 338 33.33 -9.56 -49.17
N PRO A 339 32.06 -9.71 -49.57
CA PRO A 339 31.08 -10.48 -48.81
C PRO A 339 31.48 -11.96 -48.73
N PRO A 340 30.94 -12.74 -47.77
CA PRO A 340 31.20 -14.17 -47.69
C PRO A 340 30.77 -14.89 -48.97
N THR A 341 31.57 -15.85 -49.43
CA THR A 341 31.16 -16.72 -50.54
C THR A 341 30.09 -17.71 -50.09
N GLU A 342 29.37 -18.32 -51.05
CA GLU A 342 28.40 -19.38 -50.72
C GLU A 342 29.07 -20.55 -49.99
N ASP A 343 30.28 -20.92 -50.39
CA ASP A 343 31.06 -21.98 -49.73
C ASP A 343 31.37 -21.63 -48.26
N GLU A 344 31.83 -20.40 -48.01
CA GLU A 344 32.11 -19.91 -46.67
C GLU A 344 30.83 -19.83 -45.81
N PHE A 345 29.70 -19.48 -46.42
CA PHE A 345 28.41 -19.47 -45.75
C PHE A 345 27.98 -20.86 -45.30
N ARG A 346 28.09 -21.88 -46.18
CA ARG A 346 27.74 -23.27 -45.83
C ARG A 346 28.64 -23.80 -44.72
N GLU A 347 29.92 -23.47 -44.75
CA GLU A 347 30.89 -23.95 -43.78
C GLU A 347 30.69 -23.34 -42.38
N GLN A 348 30.32 -22.06 -42.29
CA GLN A 348 30.40 -21.31 -41.02
C GLN A 348 29.05 -20.78 -40.49
N SER A 349 27.96 -20.94 -41.24
CA SER A 349 26.64 -20.48 -40.78
C SER A 349 26.12 -21.29 -39.59
N VAL A 350 25.32 -20.63 -38.77
CA VAL A 350 24.49 -21.20 -37.72
C VAL A 350 23.08 -21.37 -38.27
N GLY A 351 22.54 -22.58 -38.15
CA GLY A 351 21.18 -22.90 -38.53
C GLY A 351 20.23 -22.86 -37.34
N PHE A 352 18.99 -22.52 -37.61
CA PHE A 352 17.88 -22.52 -36.66
C PHE A 352 16.71 -23.30 -37.26
N ILE A 353 16.07 -24.12 -36.43
CA ILE A 353 14.85 -24.85 -36.78
C ILE A 353 13.69 -24.27 -35.97
N GLY A 354 12.61 -23.94 -36.68
CA GLY A 354 11.35 -23.50 -36.11
C GLY A 354 10.39 -24.67 -35.93
N GLN A 355 9.71 -24.72 -34.79
CA GLN A 355 8.70 -25.72 -34.46
C GLN A 355 7.54 -25.09 -33.69
N TRP A 356 6.33 -25.56 -33.93
CA TRP A 356 5.15 -25.16 -33.15
C TRP A 356 5.01 -26.07 -31.94
N LEU A 357 4.83 -25.45 -30.78
CA LEU A 357 4.71 -26.14 -29.50
C LEU A 357 3.40 -25.78 -28.81
N ARG A 358 2.83 -26.75 -28.09
CA ARG A 358 1.82 -26.49 -27.07
C ARG A 358 2.52 -26.06 -25.80
N CYS A 359 2.09 -24.91 -25.29
CA CYS A 359 2.67 -24.27 -24.14
C CYS A 359 1.61 -23.92 -23.11
N HIS A 360 2.05 -23.77 -21.88
CA HIS A 360 1.30 -23.25 -20.78
C HIS A 360 1.93 -21.91 -20.39
N GLY A 361 1.12 -20.87 -20.26
CA GLY A 361 1.58 -19.53 -19.92
C GLY A 361 0.76 -18.94 -18.78
N LYS A 362 1.43 -18.17 -17.93
CA LYS A 362 0.83 -17.38 -16.86
C LYS A 362 1.26 -15.93 -16.99
N TRP A 363 0.30 -15.04 -17.19
CA TRP A 363 0.54 -13.61 -17.36
C TRP A 363 0.05 -12.83 -16.14
N SER A 364 0.82 -11.82 -15.75
CA SER A 364 0.39 -10.79 -14.80
C SER A 364 0.02 -9.53 -15.57
N ILE A 365 -1.25 -9.16 -15.48
CA ILE A 365 -1.84 -7.98 -16.08
C ILE A 365 -2.00 -6.93 -14.99
N THR A 366 -1.41 -5.77 -15.22
CA THR A 366 -1.65 -4.57 -14.41
C THR A 366 -2.34 -3.52 -15.26
N LEU A 367 -2.68 -2.37 -14.67
CA LEU A 367 -3.18 -1.21 -15.42
C LEU A 367 -2.27 -0.82 -16.59
N ASN A 368 -0.95 -0.99 -16.44
CA ASN A 368 0.04 -0.44 -17.37
C ASN A 368 0.88 -1.51 -18.08
N SER A 369 0.95 -2.73 -17.57
CA SER A 369 1.80 -3.80 -18.13
C SER A 369 1.04 -5.11 -18.31
N VAL A 370 1.58 -5.96 -19.19
CA VAL A 370 1.22 -7.38 -19.30
C VAL A 370 2.52 -8.13 -19.48
N ASP A 371 2.84 -8.98 -18.52
CA ASP A 371 4.12 -9.65 -18.46
C ASP A 371 3.88 -11.15 -18.26
N LEU A 372 4.58 -11.98 -19.03
CA LEU A 372 4.66 -13.42 -18.82
C LEU A 372 5.50 -13.67 -17.57
N VAL A 373 4.91 -14.30 -16.56
CA VAL A 373 5.53 -14.53 -15.25
C VAL A 373 6.05 -15.95 -15.12
N GLU A 374 5.33 -16.93 -15.68
CA GLU A 374 5.69 -18.35 -15.67
C GLU A 374 5.22 -18.98 -16.99
N GLY A 375 5.90 -20.04 -17.43
CA GLY A 375 5.44 -20.85 -18.55
C GLY A 375 6.30 -22.09 -18.80
N TYR A 376 5.78 -23.04 -19.57
CA TYR A 376 6.48 -24.24 -20.02
C TYR A 376 5.86 -24.75 -21.32
N CYS A 377 6.58 -25.57 -22.09
CA CYS A 377 6.08 -26.22 -23.30
C CYS A 377 6.33 -27.73 -23.22
N TYR A 378 5.50 -28.54 -23.88
CA TYR A 378 5.53 -30.00 -23.68
C TYR A 378 5.37 -30.83 -24.96
N ASP A 379 4.43 -30.48 -25.84
CA ASP A 379 4.19 -31.23 -27.09
C ASP A 379 4.51 -30.37 -28.32
N ASP A 380 5.22 -30.94 -29.28
CA ASP A 380 5.27 -30.40 -30.63
C ASP A 380 4.00 -30.78 -31.40
N PHE A 381 3.65 -29.95 -32.39
CA PHE A 381 2.59 -30.29 -33.30
C PHE A 381 2.88 -29.73 -34.69
N GLU A 382 2.38 -30.43 -35.71
CA GLU A 382 2.48 -29.92 -37.07
C GLU A 382 1.40 -28.87 -37.31
N GLN A 383 1.85 -27.63 -37.47
CA GLN A 383 1.02 -26.55 -37.98
C GLN A 383 1.60 -26.08 -39.31
N THR A 384 0.78 -26.14 -40.35
CA THR A 384 1.11 -25.56 -41.65
C THR A 384 0.46 -24.18 -41.73
N PRO A 385 1.23 -23.09 -41.67
CA PRO A 385 0.66 -21.76 -41.79
C PRO A 385 0.08 -21.56 -43.18
N HIS A 386 -1.01 -20.79 -43.25
CA HIS A 386 -1.64 -20.44 -44.54
C HIS A 386 -0.60 -19.84 -45.49
N SER A 387 -0.70 -20.12 -46.79
CA SER A 387 0.29 -19.74 -47.80
C SER A 387 0.67 -18.24 -47.76
N SER A 388 -0.29 -17.37 -47.47
CA SER A 388 -0.09 -15.91 -47.30
C SER A 388 0.80 -15.52 -46.10
N CYS A 389 0.91 -16.39 -45.10
CA CYS A 389 1.71 -16.20 -43.88
C CYS A 389 3.11 -16.80 -43.98
N VAL A 390 3.41 -17.52 -45.06
CA VAL A 390 4.69 -18.20 -45.26
C VAL A 390 5.79 -17.23 -45.72
N THR A 391 5.42 -16.12 -46.38
CA THR A 391 6.37 -15.10 -46.86
C THR A 391 6.42 -13.89 -45.93
N LEU A 392 7.32 -13.90 -44.94
CA LEU A 392 7.45 -12.87 -43.90
C LEU A 392 8.21 -11.60 -44.32
N HIS A 393 8.59 -11.47 -45.61
CA HIS A 393 9.38 -10.35 -46.15
C HIS A 393 10.51 -9.88 -45.21
N LEU A 394 11.46 -10.78 -44.94
CA LEU A 394 12.50 -10.57 -43.93
C LEU A 394 13.55 -9.51 -44.32
N ASP A 395 13.62 -9.08 -45.59
CA ASP A 395 14.67 -8.21 -46.14
C ASP A 395 14.86 -6.92 -45.33
N ASP A 396 13.76 -6.26 -44.94
CA ASP A 396 13.84 -5.01 -44.18
C ASP A 396 14.04 -5.27 -42.67
N ALA A 397 13.91 -6.51 -42.22
CA ALA A 397 14.03 -6.95 -40.82
C ALA A 397 15.47 -7.33 -40.43
N VAL A 398 16.27 -7.65 -41.44
CA VAL A 398 17.67 -8.05 -41.31
C VAL A 398 18.50 -6.98 -40.61
N SER A 399 18.23 -5.70 -40.87
CA SER A 399 18.94 -4.57 -40.27
C SER A 399 18.79 -4.56 -38.75
N ILE A 400 17.57 -4.71 -38.23
CA ILE A 400 17.30 -4.71 -36.79
C ILE A 400 17.88 -5.94 -36.12
N LEU A 401 17.74 -7.13 -36.75
CA LEU A 401 18.40 -8.32 -36.22
C LEU A 401 19.91 -8.11 -36.16
N SER A 402 20.50 -7.47 -37.17
CA SER A 402 21.94 -7.21 -37.19
C SER A 402 22.42 -6.26 -36.09
N ASP A 403 21.60 -5.29 -35.68
CA ASP A 403 21.91 -4.43 -34.52
C ASP A 403 21.87 -5.23 -33.21
N PHE A 404 20.99 -6.23 -33.13
CA PHE A 404 20.86 -7.10 -31.96
C PHE A 404 22.01 -8.10 -31.84
N VAL A 405 22.34 -8.81 -32.92
CA VAL A 405 23.34 -9.88 -32.91
C VAL A 405 24.73 -9.43 -33.37
N GLY A 406 24.91 -8.22 -33.92
CA GLY A 406 26.14 -7.81 -34.62
C GLY A 406 27.41 -7.85 -33.76
N ARG A 407 27.25 -7.71 -32.44
CA ARG A 407 28.38 -7.84 -31.49
C ARG A 407 28.88 -9.28 -31.36
N LEU A 408 28.03 -10.26 -31.63
CA LEU A 408 28.35 -11.68 -31.54
C LEU A 408 29.23 -12.15 -32.71
N ASP A 409 29.94 -13.25 -32.52
CA ASP A 409 30.72 -13.92 -33.56
C ASP A 409 30.20 -15.35 -33.69
N SER A 410 29.68 -15.69 -34.88
CA SER A 410 29.06 -17.01 -35.10
C SER A 410 30.05 -18.16 -35.03
N SER A 411 31.35 -17.90 -35.22
CA SER A 411 32.41 -18.93 -35.18
C SER A 411 32.81 -19.32 -33.76
N ASN A 412 32.52 -18.48 -32.75
CA ASN A 412 32.92 -18.70 -31.37
C ASN A 412 31.83 -18.19 -30.39
N LEU A 413 30.64 -18.77 -30.48
CA LEU A 413 29.51 -18.39 -29.62
C LEU A 413 29.63 -19.03 -28.24
N THR A 414 29.79 -18.18 -27.21
CA THR A 414 29.54 -18.57 -25.82
C THR A 414 28.08 -18.97 -25.62
N GLU A 415 27.77 -19.73 -24.56
CA GLU A 415 26.39 -20.13 -24.24
C GLU A 415 25.46 -18.91 -24.14
N GLN A 416 25.92 -17.83 -23.50
CA GLN A 416 25.22 -16.54 -23.46
C GLN A 416 24.98 -15.96 -24.87
N GLY A 417 25.98 -16.01 -25.75
CA GLY A 417 25.87 -15.57 -27.14
C GLY A 417 24.87 -16.40 -27.95
N GLN A 418 24.82 -17.72 -27.71
CA GLN A 418 23.83 -18.61 -28.33
C GLN A 418 22.40 -18.28 -27.86
N ILE A 419 22.20 -18.00 -26.56
CA ILE A 419 20.91 -17.57 -26.00
C ILE A 419 20.47 -16.26 -26.66
N GLN A 420 21.35 -15.25 -26.70
CA GLN A 420 21.06 -13.97 -27.35
C GLN A 420 20.69 -14.20 -28.82
N MET A 421 21.51 -14.91 -29.58
CA MET A 421 21.28 -15.12 -31.00
C MET A 421 19.94 -15.85 -31.26
N THR A 422 19.67 -16.92 -30.51
CA THR A 422 18.42 -17.70 -30.63
C THR A 422 17.20 -16.86 -30.27
N ALA A 423 17.27 -16.06 -29.20
CA ALA A 423 16.18 -15.17 -28.82
C ALA A 423 15.94 -14.05 -29.84
N GLY A 424 17.00 -13.48 -30.42
CA GLY A 424 16.90 -12.47 -31.47
C GLY A 424 16.22 -13.01 -32.74
N VAL A 425 16.61 -14.21 -33.17
CA VAL A 425 15.99 -14.91 -34.31
C VAL A 425 14.53 -15.25 -34.01
N SER A 426 14.25 -15.79 -32.81
CA SER A 426 12.89 -16.11 -32.38
C SER A 426 11.98 -14.89 -32.39
N ALA A 427 12.45 -13.78 -31.80
CA ALA A 427 11.71 -12.53 -31.74
C ALA A 427 11.50 -11.91 -33.14
N LEU A 428 12.50 -11.99 -34.03
CA LEU A 428 12.36 -11.53 -35.41
C LEU A 428 11.25 -12.27 -36.13
N LEU A 429 11.30 -13.61 -36.12
CA LEU A 429 10.39 -14.44 -36.91
C LEU A 429 8.98 -14.41 -36.34
N TRP A 430 8.85 -14.45 -35.01
CA TRP A 430 7.57 -14.24 -34.34
C TRP A 430 6.99 -12.86 -34.63
N SER A 431 7.76 -11.78 -34.45
CA SER A 431 7.24 -10.42 -34.64
C SER A 431 6.77 -10.15 -36.06
N ARG A 432 7.48 -10.70 -37.06
CA ARG A 432 7.05 -10.65 -38.45
C ARG A 432 5.78 -11.47 -38.67
N LEU A 433 5.71 -12.69 -38.16
CA LEU A 433 4.50 -13.50 -38.27
C LEU A 433 3.30 -12.78 -37.63
N THR A 434 3.48 -12.16 -36.46
CA THR A 434 2.45 -11.38 -35.76
C THR A 434 2.02 -10.17 -36.57
N ALA A 435 2.96 -9.42 -37.16
CA ALA A 435 2.62 -8.24 -37.96
C ALA A 435 1.83 -8.60 -39.23
N TYR A 436 2.13 -9.72 -39.87
CA TYR A 436 1.48 -10.15 -41.11
C TYR A 436 0.23 -10.99 -40.92
N CYS A 437 0.13 -11.77 -39.85
CA CYS A 437 -0.92 -12.78 -39.66
C CYS A 437 -1.50 -12.84 -38.25
N GLY A 438 -1.05 -11.98 -37.35
CA GLY A 438 -1.59 -11.91 -35.99
C GLY A 438 -3.02 -11.37 -35.93
N ILE A 439 -3.60 -11.45 -34.73
CA ILE A 439 -5.00 -11.07 -34.42
C ILE A 439 -5.37 -9.68 -34.96
N ASP A 440 -4.45 -8.73 -34.84
CA ASP A 440 -4.64 -7.32 -35.20
C ASP A 440 -3.87 -6.92 -36.48
N SER A 441 -3.51 -7.89 -37.33
CA SER A 441 -2.77 -7.59 -38.55
C SER A 441 -3.60 -6.70 -39.49
N LEU A 442 -3.01 -5.58 -39.88
CA LEU A 442 -3.57 -4.67 -40.89
C LEU A 442 -3.18 -5.06 -42.32
N ILE A 443 -2.22 -5.98 -42.49
CA ILE A 443 -1.61 -6.28 -43.80
C ILE A 443 -2.37 -7.40 -44.49
N ASN A 444 -2.48 -8.57 -43.85
CA ASN A 444 -3.26 -9.67 -44.41
C ASN A 444 -4.51 -9.86 -43.58
N ARG A 445 -5.65 -9.46 -44.14
CA ARG A 445 -6.95 -9.88 -43.62
C ARG A 445 -7.15 -11.34 -44.03
N LEU A 446 -6.82 -12.24 -43.11
CA LEU A 446 -7.10 -13.65 -43.26
C LEU A 446 -8.61 -13.88 -43.25
N ASP A 447 -9.08 -14.85 -44.03
CA ASP A 447 -10.45 -15.31 -43.92
C ASP A 447 -10.70 -15.83 -42.49
N PRO A 448 -11.93 -15.69 -41.95
CA PRO A 448 -12.22 -16.11 -40.57
C PRO A 448 -11.81 -17.55 -40.26
N LYS A 449 -11.86 -18.45 -41.25
CA LYS A 449 -11.47 -19.86 -41.11
C LYS A 449 -9.96 -20.02 -40.87
N ASP A 450 -9.16 -19.21 -41.55
CA ASP A 450 -7.69 -19.20 -41.40
C ASP A 450 -7.29 -18.39 -40.17
N ALA A 451 -8.06 -17.37 -39.79
CA ALA A 451 -7.81 -16.57 -38.60
C ALA A 451 -7.92 -17.37 -37.29
N VAL A 452 -8.73 -18.45 -37.26
CA VAL A 452 -8.88 -19.33 -36.07
C VAL A 452 -7.54 -19.92 -35.60
N MET A 453 -6.57 -20.08 -36.50
CA MET A 453 -5.25 -20.60 -36.14
C MET A 453 -4.40 -19.59 -35.36
N PHE A 454 -4.67 -18.29 -35.51
CA PHE A 454 -3.93 -17.17 -34.91
C PHE A 454 -4.75 -16.39 -33.87
N LYS A 455 -6.06 -16.63 -33.80
CA LYS A 455 -7.00 -16.10 -32.80
C LYS A 455 -7.91 -17.24 -32.34
N TYR A 456 -7.81 -17.63 -31.08
CA TYR A 456 -8.62 -18.72 -30.54
C TYR A 456 -9.03 -18.46 -29.09
N GLU A 457 -10.15 -19.05 -28.70
CA GLU A 457 -10.65 -19.00 -27.32
C GLU A 457 -10.09 -20.18 -26.52
N ARG A 458 -9.76 -19.92 -25.25
CA ARG A 458 -9.35 -20.93 -24.27
C ARG A 458 -10.01 -20.66 -22.95
N ASP A 459 -10.37 -21.73 -22.26
CA ASP A 459 -10.69 -21.66 -20.85
C ASP A 459 -9.40 -21.29 -20.10
N ASP A 460 -9.44 -20.20 -19.36
CA ASP A 460 -8.31 -19.72 -18.56
C ASP A 460 -8.70 -19.62 -17.08
N THR A 461 -7.72 -19.83 -16.20
CA THR A 461 -7.91 -19.61 -14.77
C THR A 461 -7.37 -18.23 -14.41
N ALA A 462 -8.21 -17.46 -13.73
CA ALA A 462 -7.97 -16.08 -13.45
C ALA A 462 -7.94 -15.82 -11.95
N PHE A 463 -6.93 -15.09 -11.49
CA PHE A 463 -6.80 -14.66 -10.10
C PHE A 463 -6.64 -13.14 -10.03
N LYS A 464 -7.54 -12.47 -9.33
CA LYS A 464 -7.39 -11.03 -9.06
C LYS A 464 -6.75 -10.83 -7.70
N THR A 465 -5.67 -10.05 -7.71
CA THR A 465 -4.91 -9.67 -6.53
C THR A 465 -5.18 -8.21 -6.20
N VAL A 466 -5.61 -7.93 -4.97
CA VAL A 466 -5.89 -6.58 -4.48
C VAL A 466 -4.94 -6.24 -3.34
N GLY A 467 -4.33 -5.05 -3.41
CA GLY A 467 -3.55 -4.49 -2.31
C GLY A 467 -4.46 -4.06 -1.15
N VAL A 468 -4.17 -4.56 0.05
CA VAL A 468 -4.91 -4.29 1.29
C VAL A 468 -3.94 -4.01 2.45
N LEU A 469 -4.46 -3.68 3.63
CA LEU A 469 -3.66 -3.71 4.85
C LEU A 469 -3.20 -5.13 5.18
N LYS A 470 -1.96 -5.26 5.65
CA LYS A 470 -1.35 -6.52 6.06
C LYS A 470 -2.11 -7.08 7.25
N GLN A 471 -2.88 -8.14 7.00
CA GLN A 471 -3.60 -8.89 8.01
C GLN A 471 -2.59 -9.54 8.95
N SER A 472 -2.40 -8.93 10.12
CA SER A 472 -1.48 -9.41 11.14
C SER A 472 -2.16 -9.30 12.51
N PRO A 473 -1.85 -10.18 13.47
CA PRO A 473 -2.41 -10.11 14.81
C PRO A 473 -2.07 -8.78 15.51
N LEU A 474 -0.94 -8.16 15.14
CA LEU A 474 -0.56 -6.84 15.64
C LEU A 474 -1.51 -5.73 15.17
N LEU A 475 -1.99 -5.78 13.93
CA LEU A 475 -3.02 -4.84 13.46
C LEU A 475 -4.30 -4.99 14.27
N ALA A 476 -4.73 -6.22 14.57
CA ALA A 476 -5.90 -6.45 15.43
C ALA A 476 -5.70 -5.87 16.84
N LEU A 477 -4.50 -6.03 17.41
CA LEU A 477 -4.15 -5.45 18.72
C LEU A 477 -4.24 -3.92 18.68
N VAL A 478 -3.70 -3.27 17.64
CA VAL A 478 -3.79 -1.81 17.45
C VAL A 478 -5.26 -1.35 17.41
N LEU A 479 -6.12 -2.08 16.71
CA LEU A 479 -7.56 -1.76 16.60
C LEU A 479 -8.35 -2.03 17.89
N LEU A 480 -7.87 -2.93 18.75
CA LEU A 480 -8.49 -3.28 20.04
C LEU A 480 -7.93 -2.49 21.23
N ALA A 481 -6.81 -1.78 21.07
CA ALA A 481 -6.14 -1.09 22.17
C ALA A 481 -7.05 -0.05 22.87
N GLN A 482 -7.70 0.82 22.09
CA GLN A 482 -8.58 1.87 22.64
C GLN A 482 -9.82 1.32 23.37
N PRO A 483 -10.63 0.40 22.80
CA PRO A 483 -11.78 -0.15 23.52
C PRO A 483 -11.38 -0.94 24.78
N ILE A 484 -10.24 -1.64 24.77
CA ILE A 484 -9.71 -2.33 25.96
C ILE A 484 -9.36 -1.31 27.05
N ILE A 485 -8.67 -0.22 26.71
CA ILE A 485 -8.35 0.85 27.67
C ILE A 485 -9.61 1.52 28.18
N GLY A 486 -10.57 1.81 27.30
CA GLY A 486 -11.88 2.34 27.67
C GLY A 486 -12.62 1.43 28.65
N LEU A 487 -12.59 0.10 28.43
CA LEU A 487 -13.18 -0.90 29.32
C LEU A 487 -12.49 -0.90 30.69
N ILE A 488 -11.15 -0.88 30.73
CA ILE A 488 -10.38 -0.81 31.97
C ILE A 488 -10.75 0.46 32.75
N LEU A 489 -10.78 1.61 32.09
CA LEU A 489 -11.17 2.89 32.71
C LEU A 489 -12.62 2.84 33.24
N PHE A 490 -13.53 2.23 32.48
CA PHE A 490 -14.92 2.06 32.91
C PHE A 490 -15.04 1.14 34.15
N ILE A 491 -14.28 0.04 34.20
CA ILE A 491 -14.21 -0.83 35.40
C ILE A 491 -13.66 -0.05 36.60
N VAL A 492 -12.57 0.71 36.41
CA VAL A 492 -12.00 1.56 37.46
C VAL A 492 -13.03 2.57 37.96
N ARG A 493 -13.81 3.17 37.07
CA ARG A 493 -14.91 4.08 37.44
C ARG A 493 -15.94 3.39 38.36
N ILE A 494 -16.37 2.17 38.01
CA ILE A 494 -17.33 1.40 38.81
C ILE A 494 -16.74 1.09 40.20
N ILE A 495 -15.47 0.73 40.27
CA ILE A 495 -14.76 0.51 41.55
C ILE A 495 -14.72 1.80 42.38
N LEU A 496 -14.57 2.96 41.71
CA LEU A 496 -14.53 4.28 42.32
C LEU A 496 -15.91 4.95 42.49
N HIS A 497 -17.02 4.22 42.36
CA HIS A 497 -18.38 4.78 42.42
C HIS A 497 -18.71 5.56 43.71
N SER A 498 -17.98 5.31 44.80
CA SER A 498 -18.17 6.03 46.06
C SER A 498 -17.57 7.44 46.06
N SER A 499 -16.82 7.82 45.01
CA SER A 499 -16.30 9.18 44.82
C SER A 499 -17.41 10.08 44.25
N PRO A 500 -17.80 11.17 44.93
CA PRO A 500 -18.96 11.98 44.56
C PRO A 500 -18.68 12.98 43.42
N ILE A 501 -18.07 12.52 42.32
CA ILE A 501 -17.86 13.37 41.13
C ILE A 501 -18.86 12.98 40.05
N SER A 502 -19.72 13.94 39.70
CA SER A 502 -20.61 13.81 38.54
C SER A 502 -19.91 14.24 37.24
N GLY A 503 -20.44 13.84 36.08
CA GLY A 503 -19.94 14.27 34.76
C GLY A 503 -20.04 15.79 34.53
N GLY A 504 -20.77 16.53 35.37
CA GLY A 504 -20.85 17.99 35.37
C GLY A 504 -19.75 18.70 36.15
N PHE A 505 -18.81 17.95 36.76
CA PHE A 505 -17.72 18.53 37.54
C PHE A 505 -16.83 19.42 36.66
N GLY A 506 -16.78 20.71 37.01
CA GLY A 506 -16.09 21.73 36.22
C GLY A 506 -15.69 22.94 37.05
N LEU A 507 -15.52 24.09 36.39
CA LEU A 507 -15.06 25.32 37.06
C LEU A 507 -15.98 25.75 38.22
N ILE A 508 -17.29 25.53 38.10
CA ILE A 508 -18.28 25.85 39.13
C ILE A 508 -18.08 24.98 40.38
N SER A 509 -17.78 23.69 40.19
CA SER A 509 -17.45 22.76 41.27
C SER A 509 -16.20 23.22 42.01
N VAL A 510 -15.17 23.61 41.24
CA VAL A 510 -13.91 24.15 41.73
C VAL A 510 -14.10 25.46 42.53
N LEU A 511 -14.92 26.38 42.03
CA LEU A 511 -15.19 27.68 42.68
C LEU A 511 -15.95 27.52 44.00
N SER A 512 -16.88 26.57 44.07
CA SER A 512 -17.64 26.32 45.30
C SER A 512 -16.81 25.78 46.47
N GLY A 513 -15.60 25.25 46.19
CA GLY A 513 -14.68 24.72 47.21
C GLY A 513 -13.67 25.73 47.76
N HIS A 514 -13.55 26.94 47.19
CA HIS A 514 -12.37 27.79 47.41
C HIS A 514 -12.45 28.77 48.60
N THR A 515 -13.63 29.11 49.14
CA THR A 515 -13.71 30.15 50.21
C THR A 515 -14.88 29.96 51.17
N SER A 516 -14.65 29.92 52.50
CA SER A 516 -15.68 29.62 53.51
C SER A 516 -16.64 30.77 53.86
N LYS A 517 -16.46 31.98 53.32
CA LYS A 517 -17.36 33.13 53.57
C LYS A 517 -18.30 33.45 52.39
N GLU A 518 -17.92 33.12 51.16
CA GLU A 518 -18.73 33.27 49.94
C GLU A 518 -19.21 31.90 49.39
N GLY A 519 -18.59 30.80 49.86
CA GLY A 519 -18.91 29.43 49.45
C GLY A 519 -20.24 28.90 49.96
N ASP A 520 -20.90 29.59 50.90
CA ASP A 520 -22.26 29.24 51.31
C ASP A 520 -23.28 29.40 50.17
N LEU A 521 -23.02 30.30 49.21
CA LEU A 521 -23.92 30.51 48.07
C LEU A 521 -23.87 29.36 47.05
N LEU A 522 -22.69 28.77 46.82
CA LEU A 522 -22.48 27.65 45.90
C LEU A 522 -22.49 26.28 46.60
N ARG A 523 -22.83 26.25 47.88
CA ARG A 523 -22.86 25.04 48.70
C ARG A 523 -23.81 24.02 48.07
N GLY A 524 -23.31 22.80 47.83
CA GLY A 524 -24.02 21.74 47.11
C GLY A 524 -23.60 21.55 45.65
N ALA A 525 -22.94 22.53 45.01
CA ALA A 525 -22.49 22.45 43.61
C ALA A 525 -21.06 21.89 43.47
N GLY A 526 -20.31 21.75 44.56
CA GLY A 526 -18.91 21.31 44.56
C GLY A 526 -18.64 19.91 44.08
N LEU A 527 -19.67 19.07 44.07
CA LEU A 527 -19.59 17.66 43.71
C LEU A 527 -20.46 17.33 42.49
N SER A 528 -21.58 18.04 42.33
CA SER A 528 -22.47 17.89 41.16
C SER A 528 -22.06 18.73 39.97
N GLY A 529 -21.49 19.93 40.19
CA GLY A 529 -21.26 20.95 39.16
C GLY A 529 -22.54 21.63 38.65
N GLU A 530 -23.70 21.31 39.26
CA GLU A 530 -24.99 21.85 38.88
C GLU A 530 -25.48 22.89 39.89
N LEU A 531 -25.95 24.02 39.37
CA LEU A 531 -26.58 25.08 40.15
C LEU A 531 -28.10 25.02 39.94
N ALA A 532 -28.86 25.16 41.03
CA ALA A 532 -30.31 25.27 40.97
C ALA A 532 -30.75 26.57 40.28
N GLU A 533 -29.93 27.62 40.36
CA GLU A 533 -30.20 28.95 39.79
C GLU A 533 -28.94 29.55 39.15
N ARG A 534 -29.12 30.52 38.25
CA ARG A 534 -27.99 31.19 37.58
C ARG A 534 -27.26 32.11 38.56
N VAL A 535 -25.94 32.07 38.52
CA VAL A 535 -25.06 32.92 39.35
C VAL A 535 -24.32 33.87 38.43
N GLU A 536 -24.31 35.16 38.78
CA GLU A 536 -23.60 36.22 38.07
C GLU A 536 -22.23 36.47 38.75
N LEU A 537 -21.20 36.69 37.94
CA LEU A 537 -19.84 36.92 38.41
C LEU A 537 -19.49 38.39 38.13
N ASN A 538 -19.57 39.22 39.18
CA ASN A 538 -19.28 40.64 39.07
C ASN A 538 -17.82 40.90 39.44
N PHE A 539 -17.10 41.58 38.56
CA PHE A 539 -15.75 42.07 38.83
C PHE A 539 -15.85 43.47 39.43
N ASN A 540 -15.44 43.62 40.69
CA ASN A 540 -15.39 44.93 41.32
C ASN A 540 -14.05 45.58 40.97
N HIS A 541 -14.08 46.72 40.29
CA HIS A 541 -12.88 47.50 39.93
C HIS A 541 -12.35 48.37 41.08
N ASP A 542 -13.01 48.39 42.23
CA ASP A 542 -12.58 49.18 43.40
C ASP A 542 -11.45 48.49 44.21
N GLY A 543 -10.42 48.03 43.51
CA GLY A 543 -9.22 47.46 44.14
C GLY A 543 -8.26 48.56 44.58
N GLU A 544 -7.97 48.66 45.88
CA GLU A 544 -6.88 49.50 46.37
C GLU A 544 -5.56 49.13 45.67
N ALA A 545 -4.89 50.14 45.11
CA ALA A 545 -3.59 50.00 44.47
C ALA A 545 -2.57 49.47 45.50
N TRP A 546 -2.11 48.24 45.28
CA TRP A 546 -0.96 47.67 45.98
C TRP A 546 0.24 47.71 45.03
N GLU A 547 1.43 48.02 45.57
CA GLU A 547 2.69 48.02 44.83
C GLU A 547 2.97 46.60 44.30
N GLY A 548 2.63 46.35 43.04
CA GLY A 548 2.82 45.06 42.37
C GLY A 548 1.74 44.68 41.35
N GLY A 549 0.61 45.39 41.30
CA GLY A 549 -0.44 45.22 40.27
C GLY A 549 -1.87 45.16 40.83
N GLU A 550 -2.85 45.56 40.02
CA GLU A 550 -4.27 45.56 40.40
C GLU A 550 -4.79 44.14 40.64
N ARG A 551 -5.33 43.90 41.84
CA ARG A 551 -5.96 42.62 42.19
C ARG A 551 -7.47 42.74 41.99
N LEU A 552 -7.97 42.26 40.86
CA LEU A 552 -9.41 42.17 40.58
C LEU A 552 -10.08 41.28 41.64
N ARG A 553 -10.99 41.85 42.45
CA ARG A 553 -11.90 41.06 43.29
C ARG A 553 -13.14 40.71 42.48
N PHE A 554 -13.47 39.44 42.43
CA PHE A 554 -14.75 38.98 41.89
C PHE A 554 -15.70 38.68 43.03
N GLN A 555 -16.99 38.98 42.85
CA GLN A 555 -18.05 38.65 43.78
C GLN A 555 -19.12 37.83 43.04
N LEU A 556 -19.49 36.69 43.62
CA LEU A 556 -20.57 35.84 43.12
C LEU A 556 -21.91 36.32 43.68
N ARG A 557 -22.91 36.56 42.83
CA ARG A 557 -24.27 36.94 43.25
C ARG A 557 -25.32 36.05 42.60
N GLU A 558 -26.38 35.74 43.34
CA GLU A 558 -27.61 35.14 42.79
C GLU A 558 -28.17 36.10 41.73
N ALA A 559 -28.46 35.61 40.52
CA ALA A 559 -28.99 36.44 39.44
C ALA A 559 -30.47 36.80 39.69
N ARG A 560 -30.76 37.58 40.74
CA ARG A 560 -32.11 38.10 40.98
C ARG A 560 -32.41 39.28 40.06
N ASN A 561 -33.24 39.02 39.06
CA ASN A 561 -34.04 40.02 38.32
C ASN A 561 -33.30 41.19 37.64
N SER A 562 -31.98 41.13 37.38
CA SER A 562 -31.29 42.17 36.61
C SER A 562 -31.62 42.15 35.10
N MET A 563 -32.30 41.12 34.59
CA MET A 563 -32.60 41.00 33.16
C MET A 563 -33.75 41.91 32.64
N HIS A 564 -34.39 42.72 33.49
CA HIS A 564 -35.53 43.55 33.05
C HIS A 564 -35.18 44.98 32.59
N HIS A 565 -33.94 45.46 32.72
CA HIS A 565 -33.60 46.84 32.30
C HIS A 565 -32.58 47.00 31.17
N GLU A 566 -31.76 46.01 30.82
CA GLU A 566 -30.79 46.16 29.72
C GLU A 566 -31.09 45.36 28.43
N ARG A 567 -32.27 44.73 28.32
CA ARG A 567 -32.66 44.04 27.08
C ARG A 567 -32.98 44.97 25.90
N LYS A 568 -32.94 46.31 26.08
CA LYS A 568 -33.18 47.29 25.01
C LYS A 568 -31.98 47.53 24.09
N ARG A 569 -30.82 46.89 24.30
CA ARG A 569 -29.63 47.06 23.43
C ARG A 569 -29.04 45.79 22.83
N LEU A 570 -29.75 44.66 22.83
CA LEU A 570 -29.37 43.52 21.99
C LEU A 570 -30.03 43.68 20.62
N MET A 571 -29.22 44.00 19.61
CA MET A 571 -29.68 44.06 18.22
C MET A 571 -30.19 42.69 17.78
N ARG A 572 -31.42 42.66 17.24
CA ARG A 572 -31.97 41.48 16.57
C ARG A 572 -31.09 41.13 15.37
N GLY A 573 -30.45 39.97 15.40
CA GLY A 573 -29.75 39.42 14.23
C GLY A 573 -28.51 38.58 14.52
N ILE A 574 -27.98 38.57 15.75
CA ILE A 574 -26.73 37.86 16.05
C ILE A 574 -27.02 36.67 16.98
N ARG A 575 -26.69 35.45 16.51
CA ARG A 575 -26.59 34.27 17.38
C ARG A 575 -25.23 34.29 18.05
N TYR A 576 -25.22 34.34 19.37
CA TYR A 576 -24.02 34.15 20.17
C TYR A 576 -23.97 32.68 20.58
N HIS A 577 -22.84 32.02 20.30
CA HIS A 577 -22.54 30.66 20.72
C HIS A 577 -22.00 30.64 22.15
#